data_AF-A0A7W8LNU2-F1
#
_entry.id   AF-A0A7W8LNU2-F1
#
_cell.length_a   1.000
_cell.length_b   1.000
_cell.length_c   1.000
_cell.angle_alpha   90.00
_cell.angle_beta   90.00
_cell.angle_gamma   90.00
#
_symmetry.space_group_name_H-M   'P 1'
#
loop_
_entity.id
_entity.type
_entity.pdbx_description
1 polymer ?
#
loop_
_entity_poly.entity_id
_entity_poly.type
_entity_poly.pdbx_seq_one_letter_code
_entity_poly.pdbx_strand_id
1 'polypeptide(L)'
;MRRRWAWGAGLLTGYALLPYLLVQRLNLGLIREGAQGTRALALTFDDGPDPATTPAVLDALREAGARATFFVMAGRAGAHPELIRRMLAEGHEVGAHAVRHVHAWGRTPWGAFLDPGRAARRVASVTGQPVRWHRPPHGAYTLATWAGQRAAGVTGAHWSVEGRDWHPASTPQTVRARVNAQAHPGGIAVLHDAGPGARVSVPMLPGLLADLGERGYRLVPLGELPGAAPLGARALPRRVMGGLDRVLDRLSRTRPAGGRADNLFRVGRVRFPLPHVTLADGTPVPRGTPAAEFHVNNPLLVDLGLRRSLRLAREDFRAVARDLQTRPELGDAQVVFCLSALSPLLATLGFETQALSPADTRRLQTWANVLRRAYGSDPDAPEPKLSVMGRAGFLERYGTAERGRP
;
A
#
# COMPACT_ATOMS: atom_id res chain seq x y z
N MET A 1 -21.54 0.81 -43.15
CA MET A 1 -21.16 1.66 -41.99
C MET A 1 -20.95 0.87 -40.69
N ARG A 2 -21.89 0.01 -40.24
CA ARG A 2 -21.77 -0.78 -38.99
C ARG A 2 -20.43 -1.50 -38.75
N ARG A 3 -19.83 -2.11 -39.77
CA ARG A 3 -18.49 -2.75 -39.66
C ARG A 3 -17.38 -1.76 -39.28
N ARG A 4 -17.34 -0.55 -39.84
CA ARG A 4 -16.31 0.47 -39.54
C ARG A 4 -16.40 0.97 -38.09
N TRP A 5 -17.62 1.09 -37.56
CA TRP A 5 -17.86 1.41 -36.15
C TRP A 5 -17.44 0.26 -35.21
N ALA A 6 -17.65 -0.99 -35.61
CA ALA A 6 -17.18 -2.15 -34.85
C ALA A 6 -15.63 -2.22 -34.80
N TRP A 7 -14.94 -1.92 -35.91
CA TRP A 7 -13.48 -1.83 -35.94
C TRP A 7 -12.96 -0.66 -35.10
N GLY A 8 -13.60 0.52 -35.18
CA GLY A 8 -13.25 1.68 -34.37
C GLY A 8 -13.46 1.44 -32.86
N ALA A 9 -14.58 0.82 -32.49
CA ALA A 9 -14.87 0.43 -31.11
C ALA A 9 -13.91 -0.66 -30.60
N GLY A 10 -13.55 -1.62 -31.46
CA GLY A 10 -12.56 -2.65 -31.16
C GLY A 10 -11.16 -2.08 -30.94
N LEU A 11 -10.73 -1.12 -31.77
CA LEU A 11 -9.46 -0.41 -31.64
C LEU A 11 -9.41 0.45 -30.37
N LEU A 12 -10.47 1.19 -30.06
CA LEU A 12 -10.60 1.95 -28.81
C LEU A 12 -10.58 1.02 -27.58
N THR A 13 -11.29 -0.10 -27.64
CA THR A 13 -11.31 -1.08 -26.55
C THR A 13 -9.95 -1.75 -26.35
N GLY A 14 -9.30 -2.15 -27.45
CA GLY A 14 -8.01 -2.84 -27.43
C GLY A 14 -6.81 -1.95 -27.12
N TYR A 15 -6.82 -0.67 -27.49
CA TYR A 15 -5.71 0.26 -27.25
C TYR A 15 -5.92 1.14 -26.01
N ALA A 16 -7.15 1.57 -25.74
CA ALA A 16 -7.45 2.46 -24.62
C ALA A 16 -7.96 1.69 -23.40
N LEU A 17 -9.12 1.03 -23.49
CA LEU A 17 -9.82 0.49 -22.31
C LEU A 17 -9.07 -0.68 -21.66
N LEU A 18 -8.75 -1.71 -22.44
CA LEU A 18 -8.14 -2.92 -21.91
C LEU A 18 -6.70 -2.67 -21.39
N PRO A 19 -5.82 -1.95 -22.10
CA PRO A 19 -4.49 -1.63 -21.59
C PRO A 19 -4.54 -0.66 -20.42
N TYR A 20 -5.50 0.28 -20.37
CA TYR A 20 -5.71 1.10 -19.19
C TYR A 20 -6.08 0.22 -17.99
N LEU A 21 -7.03 -0.71 -18.14
CA LEU A 21 -7.39 -1.61 -17.04
C LEU A 21 -6.22 -2.52 -16.62
N LEU A 22 -5.49 -3.10 -17.56
CA LEU A 22 -4.41 -4.04 -17.25
C LEU A 22 -3.15 -3.34 -16.73
N VAL A 23 -2.68 -2.28 -17.38
CA VAL A 23 -1.41 -1.62 -17.08
C VAL A 23 -1.58 -0.46 -16.10
N GLN A 24 -2.58 0.40 -16.30
CA GLN A 24 -2.79 1.54 -15.39
C GLN A 24 -3.48 1.11 -14.09
N ARG A 25 -4.56 0.33 -14.18
CA ARG A 25 -5.38 -0.02 -13.00
C ARG A 25 -4.84 -1.21 -12.23
N LEU A 26 -4.44 -2.27 -12.94
CA LEU A 26 -3.94 -3.52 -12.33
C LEU A 26 -2.41 -3.55 -12.22
N ASN A 27 -1.69 -2.67 -12.93
CA ASN A 27 -0.23 -2.58 -12.93
C ASN A 27 0.46 -3.87 -13.42
N LEU A 28 -0.19 -4.58 -14.34
CA LEU A 28 0.35 -5.79 -14.95
C LEU A 28 1.67 -5.48 -15.68
N GLY A 29 2.72 -6.24 -15.35
CA GLY A 29 4.06 -6.04 -15.88
C GLY A 29 4.79 -4.81 -15.35
N LEU A 30 4.27 -4.14 -14.31
CA LEU A 30 4.95 -3.05 -13.60
C LEU A 30 5.31 -3.51 -12.18
N ILE A 31 6.38 -2.94 -11.63
CA ILE A 31 6.65 -3.00 -10.20
C ILE A 31 5.76 -1.99 -9.50
N ARG A 32 5.12 -2.38 -8.39
CA ARG A 32 4.24 -1.49 -7.61
C ARG A 32 4.40 -1.65 -6.11
N GLU A 33 4.73 -2.85 -5.67
CA GLU A 33 4.97 -3.22 -4.29
C GLU A 33 5.98 -4.39 -4.26
N GLY A 34 6.65 -4.55 -3.13
CA GLY A 34 7.45 -5.71 -2.78
C GLY A 34 6.70 -6.67 -1.86
N ALA A 35 7.43 -7.64 -1.30
CA ALA A 35 6.93 -8.59 -0.32
C ALA A 35 6.64 -7.91 1.03
N GLN A 36 5.55 -8.32 1.69
CA GLN A 36 5.14 -7.73 2.97
C GLN A 36 5.75 -8.43 4.19
N GLY A 37 6.53 -9.51 3.98
CA GLY A 37 7.14 -10.30 5.06
C GLY A 37 8.30 -9.62 5.80
N THR A 38 8.80 -8.51 5.27
CA THR A 38 9.86 -7.67 5.87
C THR A 38 9.43 -6.22 5.87
N ARG A 39 9.63 -5.50 6.99
CA ARG A 39 9.36 -4.05 7.11
C ARG A 39 10.41 -3.24 6.32
N ALA A 40 10.38 -3.37 5.00
CA ALA A 40 11.12 -2.54 4.07
C ALA A 40 10.14 -1.70 3.26
N LEU A 41 10.53 -0.47 2.93
CA LEU A 41 9.73 0.46 2.13
C LEU A 41 10.66 1.24 1.22
N ALA A 42 10.28 1.42 -0.05
CA ALA A 42 11.04 2.23 -0.98
C ALA A 42 10.44 3.63 -1.07
N LEU A 43 11.22 4.64 -0.69
CA LEU A 43 10.94 6.03 -1.03
C LEU A 43 11.44 6.28 -2.45
N THR A 44 10.60 6.91 -3.26
CA THR A 44 10.94 7.27 -4.63
C THR A 44 10.63 8.73 -4.88
N PHE A 45 11.53 9.42 -5.60
CA PHE A 45 11.42 10.84 -5.90
C PHE A 45 11.37 11.04 -7.42
N ASP A 46 10.33 11.72 -7.90
CA ASP A 46 10.14 12.05 -9.31
C ASP A 46 10.51 13.53 -9.59
N ASP A 47 10.72 13.84 -10.87
CA ASP A 47 10.96 15.17 -11.49
C ASP A 47 12.37 15.77 -11.37
N GLY A 48 13.21 15.29 -10.46
CA GLY A 48 14.57 15.80 -10.26
C GLY A 48 15.56 15.48 -11.40
N PRO A 49 16.86 15.79 -11.18
CA PRO A 49 17.37 16.60 -10.07
C PRO A 49 17.06 18.10 -10.24
N ASP A 50 17.07 18.82 -9.12
CA ASP A 50 16.96 20.28 -9.04
C ASP A 50 18.00 20.81 -8.05
N PRO A 51 18.91 21.69 -8.45
CA PRO A 51 19.98 22.18 -7.58
C PRO A 51 19.45 22.96 -6.36
N ALA A 52 18.22 23.47 -6.40
CA ALA A 52 17.63 24.20 -5.28
C ALA A 52 17.05 23.27 -4.19
N THR A 53 16.59 22.06 -4.54
CA THR A 53 15.80 21.22 -3.63
C THR A 53 16.33 19.80 -3.44
N THR A 54 16.89 19.19 -4.49
CA THR A 54 17.46 17.83 -4.41
C THR A 54 18.56 17.69 -3.35
N PRO A 55 19.49 18.65 -3.14
CA PRO A 55 20.50 18.53 -2.09
C PRO A 55 19.92 18.32 -0.69
N ALA A 56 18.86 19.05 -0.33
CA ALA A 56 18.21 18.93 0.97
C ALA A 56 17.53 17.56 1.17
N VAL A 57 17.02 16.95 0.09
CA VAL A 57 16.47 15.59 0.12
C VAL A 57 17.58 14.57 0.39
N LEU A 58 18.72 14.69 -0.29
CA LEU A 58 19.89 13.83 -0.10
C LEU A 58 20.45 13.94 1.31
N ASP A 59 20.56 15.15 1.84
CA ASP A 59 21.03 15.38 3.22
C ASP A 59 20.10 14.74 4.26
N ALA A 60 18.78 14.92 4.11
CA ALA A 60 17.82 14.29 5.02
C ALA A 60 17.87 12.75 4.96
N LEU A 61 18.04 12.16 3.77
CA LEU A 61 18.20 10.71 3.62
C LEU A 61 19.49 10.22 4.28
N ARG A 62 20.61 10.92 4.07
CA ARG A 62 21.90 10.62 4.69
C ARG A 62 21.83 10.66 6.22
N GLU A 63 21.22 11.69 6.79
CA GLU A 63 21.02 11.84 8.23
C GLU A 63 20.18 10.71 8.83
N ALA A 64 19.18 10.23 8.10
CA ALA A 64 18.35 9.10 8.52
C ALA A 64 18.96 7.73 8.23
N GLY A 65 20.15 7.65 7.62
CA GLY A 65 20.74 6.39 7.14
C GLY A 65 19.86 5.67 6.11
N ALA A 66 19.05 6.42 5.36
CA ALA A 66 18.07 5.93 4.40
C ALA A 66 18.62 6.01 2.97
N ARG A 67 18.14 5.11 2.10
CA ARG A 67 18.44 5.15 0.66
C ARG A 67 17.15 5.07 -0.14
N ALA A 68 17.14 5.74 -1.30
CA ALA A 68 15.94 5.93 -2.13
C ALA A 68 16.23 5.67 -3.61
N THR A 69 15.17 5.71 -4.43
CA THR A 69 15.29 5.72 -5.90
C THR A 69 14.79 7.04 -6.48
N PHE A 70 15.62 7.69 -7.30
CA PHE A 70 15.30 8.95 -7.96
C PHE A 70 14.97 8.69 -9.44
N PHE A 71 13.74 8.99 -9.84
CA PHE A 71 13.31 9.00 -11.23
C PHE A 71 13.55 10.38 -11.82
N VAL A 72 14.67 10.51 -12.54
CA VAL A 72 15.13 11.81 -13.02
C VAL A 72 14.68 12.11 -14.44
N MET A 73 14.34 13.37 -14.68
CA MET A 73 14.10 13.88 -16.04
C MET A 73 15.41 13.88 -16.81
N ALA A 74 15.42 13.31 -18.03
CA ALA A 74 16.67 13.16 -18.80
C ALA A 74 17.40 14.49 -19.05
N GLY A 75 16.66 15.59 -19.26
CA GLY A 75 17.25 16.92 -19.45
C GLY A 75 17.90 17.48 -18.18
N ARG A 76 17.26 17.29 -17.01
CA ARG A 76 17.78 17.74 -15.72
C ARG A 76 19.01 16.94 -15.29
N ALA A 77 19.00 15.62 -15.54
CA ALA A 77 20.17 14.78 -15.31
C ALA A 77 21.40 15.27 -16.09
N GLY A 78 21.21 15.63 -17.37
CA GLY A 78 22.30 16.18 -18.19
C GLY A 78 22.78 17.57 -17.75
N ALA A 79 21.89 18.40 -17.20
CA ALA A 79 22.22 19.73 -16.70
C ALA A 79 22.92 19.71 -15.33
N HIS A 80 22.65 18.69 -14.51
CA HIS A 80 23.16 18.56 -13.14
C HIS A 80 23.83 17.19 -12.88
N PRO A 81 24.88 16.82 -13.65
CA PRO A 81 25.56 15.54 -13.52
C PRO A 81 26.22 15.33 -12.15
N GLU A 82 26.56 16.41 -11.44
CA GLU A 82 27.10 16.40 -10.08
C GLU A 82 26.10 15.84 -9.07
N LEU A 83 24.81 16.16 -9.20
CA LEU A 83 23.77 15.61 -8.32
C LEU A 83 23.51 14.14 -8.60
N ILE A 84 23.59 13.73 -9.87
CA ILE A 84 23.52 12.30 -10.24
C ILE A 84 24.69 11.53 -9.62
N ARG A 85 25.91 12.05 -9.71
CA ARG A 85 27.10 11.45 -9.07
C ARG A 85 26.94 11.35 -7.56
N ARG A 86 26.41 12.39 -6.92
CA ARG A 86 26.12 12.41 -5.48
C ARG A 86 25.10 11.34 -5.09
N MET A 87 23.99 11.22 -5.82
CA MET A 87 22.99 10.16 -5.60
C MET A 87 23.62 8.77 -5.60
N LEU A 88 24.44 8.47 -6.61
CA LEU A 88 25.09 7.17 -6.73
C LEU A 88 26.14 6.93 -5.64
N ALA A 89 26.94 7.95 -5.31
CA ALA A 89 27.96 7.86 -4.27
C ALA A 89 27.35 7.64 -2.86
N GLU A 90 26.18 8.19 -2.61
CA GLU A 90 25.41 7.99 -1.36
C GLU A 90 24.57 6.70 -1.37
N GLY A 91 24.73 5.86 -2.41
CA GLY A 91 24.11 4.54 -2.51
C GLY A 91 22.64 4.55 -2.90
N HIS A 92 22.14 5.67 -3.45
CA HIS A 92 20.81 5.73 -4.04
C HIS A 92 20.79 5.14 -5.46
N GLU A 93 19.59 4.85 -5.93
CA GLU A 93 19.38 4.34 -7.29
C GLU A 93 18.80 5.43 -8.19
N VAL A 94 19.17 5.43 -9.48
CA VAL A 94 18.68 6.40 -10.46
C VAL A 94 17.91 5.68 -11.56
N GLY A 95 16.67 6.09 -11.78
CA GLY A 95 15.78 5.67 -12.87
C GLY A 95 15.44 6.83 -13.81
N ALA A 96 14.84 6.53 -14.95
CA ALA A 96 14.46 7.55 -15.94
C ALA A 96 12.98 7.96 -15.81
N HIS A 97 12.71 9.28 -15.89
CA HIS A 97 11.37 9.88 -15.83
C HIS A 97 10.96 10.59 -17.13
N ALA A 98 11.16 9.94 -18.28
CA ALA A 98 10.94 10.50 -19.61
C ALA A 98 11.94 11.61 -20.05
N VAL A 99 11.85 11.95 -21.34
CA VAL A 99 12.63 13.07 -21.94
C VAL A 99 11.97 14.41 -21.68
N ARG A 100 10.63 14.46 -21.74
CA ARG A 100 9.80 15.64 -21.49
C ARG A 100 8.66 15.27 -20.56
N HIS A 101 8.36 16.13 -19.59
CA HIS A 101 7.29 15.91 -18.62
C HIS A 101 5.91 16.12 -19.27
N VAL A 102 5.49 15.13 -20.05
CA VAL A 102 4.23 15.13 -20.82
C VAL A 102 3.49 13.85 -20.51
N HIS A 103 2.21 13.98 -20.15
CA HIS A 103 1.32 12.87 -19.90
C HIS A 103 1.27 11.90 -21.10
N ALA A 104 1.40 10.60 -20.86
CA ALA A 104 1.55 9.62 -21.94
C ALA A 104 0.36 9.56 -22.92
N TRP A 105 -0.86 9.86 -22.44
CA TRP A 105 -2.06 9.95 -23.29
C TRP A 105 -2.11 11.21 -24.16
N GLY A 106 -1.29 12.22 -23.85
CA GLY A 106 -1.11 13.40 -24.69
C GLY A 106 -0.03 13.20 -25.78
N ARG A 107 0.57 12.01 -25.86
CA ARG A 107 1.58 11.67 -26.87
C ARG A 107 0.98 10.76 -27.94
N THR A 108 1.58 10.80 -29.13
CA THR A 108 1.31 9.77 -30.15
C THR A 108 1.76 8.40 -29.62
N PRO A 109 1.14 7.29 -30.07
CA PRO A 109 1.57 5.94 -29.69
C PRO A 109 3.06 5.72 -29.92
N TRP A 110 3.59 6.17 -31.06
CA TRP A 110 5.01 6.06 -31.38
C TRP A 110 5.91 6.88 -30.44
N GLY A 111 5.49 8.11 -30.10
CA GLY A 111 6.20 8.93 -29.11
C GLY A 111 6.22 8.29 -27.72
N ALA A 112 5.10 7.71 -27.29
CA ALA A 112 5.01 6.98 -26.03
C ALA A 112 5.87 5.70 -26.02
N PHE A 113 5.98 5.00 -27.16
CA PHE A 113 6.83 3.83 -27.32
C PHE A 113 8.34 4.17 -27.28
N LEU A 114 8.76 5.24 -27.94
CA LEU A 114 10.19 5.59 -28.03
C LEU A 114 10.75 6.25 -26.77
N ASP A 115 9.92 6.95 -26.01
CA ASP A 115 10.37 7.77 -24.89
C ASP A 115 11.08 6.98 -23.77
N PRO A 116 10.61 5.80 -23.32
CA PRO A 116 11.31 5.02 -22.30
C PRO A 116 12.77 4.75 -22.66
N GLY A 117 13.03 4.27 -23.88
CA GLY A 117 14.40 3.98 -24.34
C GLY A 117 15.24 5.23 -24.55
N ARG A 118 14.63 6.33 -25.04
CA ARG A 118 15.35 7.61 -25.22
C ARG A 118 15.74 8.23 -23.87
N ALA A 119 14.82 8.24 -22.91
CA ALA A 119 15.07 8.75 -21.56
C ALA A 119 16.14 7.89 -20.87
N ALA A 120 16.00 6.56 -20.91
CA ALA A 120 16.94 5.63 -20.31
C ALA A 120 18.37 5.81 -20.82
N ARG A 121 18.56 5.91 -22.15
CA ARG A 121 19.90 6.12 -22.73
C ARG A 121 20.53 7.44 -22.32
N ARG A 122 19.75 8.52 -22.26
CA ARG A 122 20.24 9.85 -21.85
C ARG A 122 20.61 9.91 -20.36
N VAL A 123 19.83 9.25 -19.51
CA VAL A 123 20.20 9.15 -18.09
C VAL A 123 21.41 8.24 -17.92
N ALA A 124 21.46 7.11 -18.63
CA ALA A 124 22.59 6.19 -18.62
C ALA A 124 23.92 6.87 -18.98
N SER A 125 23.93 7.75 -19.99
CA SER A 125 25.14 8.50 -20.37
C SER A 125 25.66 9.44 -19.29
N VAL A 126 24.79 9.89 -18.37
CA VAL A 126 25.20 10.74 -17.23
C VAL A 126 25.61 9.88 -16.04
N THR A 127 24.86 8.82 -15.75
CA THR A 127 25.16 7.92 -14.63
C THR A 127 26.41 7.06 -14.85
N GLY A 128 26.86 6.89 -16.09
CA GLY A 128 27.94 5.97 -16.45
C GLY A 128 27.55 4.49 -16.40
N GLN A 129 26.28 4.16 -16.14
CA GLN A 129 25.78 2.79 -16.06
C GLN A 129 24.37 2.65 -16.65
N PRO A 130 23.94 1.45 -17.06
CA PRO A 130 22.57 1.24 -17.53
C PRO A 130 21.54 1.54 -16.44
N VAL A 131 20.46 2.25 -16.78
CA VAL A 131 19.33 2.44 -15.86
C VAL A 131 18.36 1.27 -15.96
N ARG A 132 17.92 0.75 -14.81
CA ARG A 132 17.00 -0.39 -14.73
C ARG A 132 15.53 0.04 -14.78
N TRP A 133 15.23 1.23 -14.27
CA TRP A 133 13.86 1.68 -14.02
C TRP A 133 13.42 2.80 -14.94
N HIS A 134 12.15 2.74 -15.32
CA HIS A 134 11.47 3.83 -16.00
C HIS A 134 10.11 4.07 -15.35
N ARG A 135 9.77 5.32 -15.09
CA ARG A 135 8.43 5.73 -14.68
C ARG A 135 7.98 6.87 -15.59
N PRO A 136 6.85 6.78 -16.30
CA PRO A 136 6.36 7.88 -17.12
C PRO A 136 5.81 9.00 -16.23
N PRO A 137 5.86 10.27 -16.71
CA PRO A 137 5.21 11.40 -16.06
C PRO A 137 3.76 11.13 -15.67
N HIS A 138 3.36 11.63 -14.51
CA HIS A 138 2.04 11.42 -13.90
C HIS A 138 1.70 9.94 -13.59
N GLY A 139 2.66 9.01 -13.70
CA GLY A 139 2.40 7.58 -13.66
C GLY A 139 1.45 7.13 -14.76
N ALA A 140 1.38 7.85 -15.87
CA ALA A 140 0.47 7.57 -16.97
C ALA A 140 1.06 6.52 -17.90
N TYR A 141 0.54 5.29 -17.81
CA TYR A 141 0.93 4.19 -18.68
C TYR A 141 -0.07 4.02 -19.83
N THR A 142 0.49 3.71 -21.00
CA THR A 142 -0.23 3.24 -22.19
C THR A 142 0.37 1.91 -22.63
N LEU A 143 -0.33 1.16 -23.50
CA LEU A 143 0.25 -0.05 -24.10
C LEU A 143 1.57 0.24 -24.83
N ALA A 144 1.63 1.38 -25.53
CA ALA A 144 2.83 1.83 -26.22
C ALA A 144 3.99 2.10 -25.24
N THR A 145 3.73 2.78 -24.12
CA THR A 145 4.75 3.02 -23.08
C THR A 145 5.27 1.71 -22.51
N TRP A 146 4.37 0.77 -22.20
CA TRP A 146 4.73 -0.55 -21.68
C TRP A 146 5.56 -1.37 -22.69
N ALA A 147 5.15 -1.38 -23.96
CA ALA A 147 5.89 -2.05 -25.03
C ALA A 147 7.27 -1.39 -25.26
N GLY A 148 7.34 -0.06 -25.16
CA GLY A 148 8.57 0.71 -25.24
C GLY A 148 9.55 0.37 -24.13
N GLN A 149 9.06 0.20 -22.90
CA GLN A 149 9.87 -0.26 -21.76
C GLN A 149 10.46 -1.65 -22.02
N ARG A 150 9.63 -2.59 -22.48
CA ARG A 150 10.07 -3.95 -22.86
C ARG A 150 11.14 -3.92 -23.94
N ALA A 151 10.92 -3.16 -25.01
CA ALA A 151 11.85 -3.04 -26.13
C ALA A 151 13.18 -2.38 -25.72
N ALA A 152 13.15 -1.47 -24.75
CA ALA A 152 14.34 -0.81 -24.23
C ALA A 152 15.06 -1.58 -23.11
N GLY A 153 14.53 -2.72 -22.66
CA GLY A 153 15.11 -3.50 -21.56
C GLY A 153 14.99 -2.84 -20.18
N VAL A 154 14.10 -1.86 -20.02
CA VAL A 154 13.84 -1.19 -18.74
C VAL A 154 12.55 -1.68 -18.11
N THR A 155 12.49 -1.67 -16.79
CA THR A 155 11.29 -2.10 -16.05
C THR A 155 10.46 -0.89 -15.63
N GLY A 156 9.15 -0.99 -15.86
CA GLY A 156 8.20 0.03 -15.42
C GLY A 156 7.95 0.01 -13.92
N ALA A 157 8.07 1.16 -13.27
CA ALA A 157 7.79 1.34 -11.85
C ALA A 157 6.55 2.21 -11.61
N HIS A 158 5.67 1.76 -10.71
CA HIS A 158 4.54 2.49 -10.15
C HIS A 158 4.74 2.61 -8.63
N TRP A 159 3.73 3.11 -7.93
CA TRP A 159 3.68 3.21 -6.47
C TRP A 159 2.44 2.53 -5.87
N SER A 160 2.57 2.15 -4.60
CA SER A 160 1.48 1.67 -3.75
C SER A 160 1.07 2.66 -2.66
N VAL A 161 1.93 3.65 -2.38
CA VAL A 161 1.74 4.72 -1.40
C VAL A 161 1.87 6.07 -2.09
N GLU A 162 0.89 6.96 -1.91
CA GLU A 162 0.92 8.28 -2.55
C GLU A 162 0.57 9.40 -1.57
N GLY A 163 1.48 10.36 -1.46
CA GLY A 163 1.33 11.55 -0.62
C GLY A 163 0.57 12.70 -1.30
N ARG A 164 0.49 12.73 -2.64
CA ARG A 164 -0.07 13.87 -3.42
C ARG A 164 0.58 15.21 -3.06
N ASP A 165 1.88 15.21 -2.81
CA ASP A 165 2.70 16.38 -2.52
C ASP A 165 2.67 17.43 -3.64
N TRP A 166 2.46 17.00 -4.87
CA TRP A 166 2.25 17.86 -6.04
C TRP A 166 0.93 18.66 -6.03
N HIS A 167 -0.05 18.27 -5.21
CA HIS A 167 -1.38 18.89 -5.25
C HIS A 167 -1.39 20.28 -4.58
N PRO A 168 -2.03 21.32 -5.16
CA PRO A 168 -1.96 22.69 -4.63
C PRO A 168 -2.45 22.86 -3.18
N ALA A 169 -3.42 22.05 -2.77
CA ALA A 169 -3.96 22.06 -1.40
C ALA A 169 -3.15 21.23 -0.39
N SER A 170 -2.06 20.58 -0.81
CA SER A 170 -1.23 19.76 0.07
C SER A 170 -0.29 20.62 0.91
N THR A 171 -0.15 20.24 2.17
CA THR A 171 0.79 20.83 3.13
C THR A 171 1.76 19.75 3.63
N PRO A 172 2.95 20.12 4.15
CA PRO A 172 3.91 19.16 4.67
C PRO A 172 3.30 18.18 5.68
N GLN A 173 2.45 18.68 6.57
CA GLN A 173 1.78 17.89 7.61
C GLN A 173 0.74 16.93 7.01
N THR A 174 -0.08 17.39 6.06
CA THR A 174 -1.13 16.54 5.46
C THR A 174 -0.54 15.44 4.58
N VAL A 175 0.58 15.71 3.89
CA VAL A 175 1.30 14.72 3.10
C VAL A 175 1.99 13.71 4.00
N ARG A 176 2.72 14.15 5.04
CA ARG A 176 3.35 13.25 6.03
C ARG A 176 2.34 12.32 6.66
N ALA A 177 1.18 12.83 7.09
CA ALA A 177 0.10 12.02 7.65
C ALA A 177 -0.44 11.00 6.63
N ARG A 178 -0.66 11.42 5.39
CA ARG A 178 -1.17 10.57 4.31
C ARG A 178 -0.20 9.45 3.92
N VAL A 179 1.10 9.73 3.86
CA VAL A 179 2.13 8.71 3.60
C VAL A 179 2.21 7.74 4.77
N ASN A 180 2.24 8.23 6.02
CA ASN A 180 2.25 7.37 7.20
C ASN A 180 1.05 6.43 7.29
N ALA A 181 -0.16 6.95 7.05
CA ALA A 181 -1.38 6.16 7.06
C ALA A 181 -1.37 5.03 6.02
N GLN A 182 -0.73 5.26 4.87
CA GLN A 182 -0.65 4.29 3.78
C GLN A 182 0.59 3.40 3.82
N ALA A 183 1.64 3.76 4.58
CA ALA A 183 2.88 3.01 4.66
C ALA A 183 2.62 1.57 5.14
N HIS A 184 3.16 0.61 4.38
CA HIS A 184 3.07 -0.81 4.64
C HIS A 184 4.36 -1.53 4.21
N PRO A 185 4.67 -2.71 4.78
CA PRO A 185 5.78 -3.54 4.33
C PRO A 185 5.70 -3.83 2.83
N GLY A 186 6.82 -3.66 2.11
CA GLY A 186 6.85 -3.75 0.65
C GLY A 186 6.29 -2.52 -0.08
N GLY A 187 5.93 -1.46 0.65
CA GLY A 187 5.38 -0.25 0.04
C GLY A 187 6.38 0.45 -0.88
N ILE A 188 5.88 1.03 -1.96
CA ILE A 188 6.62 1.98 -2.81
C ILE A 188 5.91 3.32 -2.72
N ALA A 189 6.57 4.32 -2.14
CA ALA A 189 6.04 5.67 -1.98
C ALA A 189 6.57 6.58 -3.08
N VAL A 190 5.68 7.35 -3.70
CA VAL A 190 6.04 8.42 -4.63
C VAL A 190 5.97 9.79 -3.94
N LEU A 191 7.05 10.54 -4.06
CA LEU A 191 7.25 11.93 -3.66
C LEU A 191 8.01 12.64 -4.80
N HIS A 192 8.25 13.94 -4.67
CA HIS A 192 8.96 14.75 -5.67
C HIS A 192 10.08 15.53 -5.01
N ASP A 193 11.28 15.49 -5.61
CA ASP A 193 12.43 16.30 -5.21
C ASP A 193 12.59 17.56 -6.09
N ALA A 194 11.74 17.71 -7.11
CA ALA A 194 11.63 18.91 -7.92
C ALA A 194 10.16 19.34 -8.15
N GLY A 195 9.98 20.44 -8.88
CA GLY A 195 8.65 20.91 -9.28
C GLY A 195 7.75 21.31 -8.10
N PRO A 196 6.42 21.37 -8.30
CA PRO A 196 5.49 21.81 -7.27
C PRO A 196 5.51 20.96 -5.99
N GLY A 197 5.80 19.65 -6.13
CA GLY A 197 5.81 18.69 -5.01
C GLY A 197 6.98 18.87 -4.05
N ALA A 198 8.16 19.31 -4.54
CA ALA A 198 9.34 19.54 -3.70
C ALA A 198 9.09 20.56 -2.59
N ARG A 199 8.27 21.58 -2.83
CA ARG A 199 7.89 22.59 -1.82
C ARG A 199 7.22 21.99 -0.60
N VAL A 200 6.57 20.83 -0.78
CA VAL A 200 5.89 20.12 0.29
C VAL A 200 6.75 18.98 0.82
N SER A 201 7.37 18.21 -0.07
CA SER A 201 8.15 17.02 0.27
C SER A 201 9.42 17.32 1.06
N VAL A 202 10.20 18.32 0.65
CA VAL A 202 11.47 18.67 1.31
C VAL A 202 11.27 18.98 2.81
N PRO A 203 10.39 19.92 3.22
CA PRO A 203 10.26 20.28 4.64
C PRO A 203 9.63 19.17 5.51
N MET A 204 8.84 18.25 4.94
CA MET A 204 8.26 17.15 5.73
C MET A 204 9.20 15.94 5.88
N LEU A 205 10.21 15.83 5.00
CA LEU A 205 10.96 14.59 4.83
C LEU A 205 11.65 14.12 6.13
N PRO A 206 12.34 14.99 6.91
CA PRO A 206 12.97 14.54 8.16
C PRO A 206 11.97 13.90 9.14
N GLY A 207 10.79 14.52 9.29
CA GLY A 207 9.74 13.99 10.15
C GLY A 207 9.15 12.68 9.64
N LEU A 208 8.96 12.55 8.31
CA LEU A 208 8.50 11.30 7.71
C LEU A 208 9.52 10.17 7.90
N LEU A 209 10.82 10.46 7.74
CA LEU A 209 11.90 9.50 7.94
C LEU A 209 11.95 9.02 9.40
N ALA A 210 11.80 9.95 10.36
CA ALA A 210 11.70 9.61 11.78
C ALA A 210 10.51 8.69 12.07
N ASP A 211 9.30 9.02 11.59
CA ASP A 211 8.10 8.19 11.80
C ASP A 211 8.29 6.76 11.26
N LEU A 212 8.86 6.64 10.05
CA LEU A 212 9.09 5.34 9.42
C LEU A 212 10.17 4.55 10.17
N GLY A 213 11.22 5.23 10.66
CA GLY A 213 12.27 4.65 11.49
C GLY A 213 11.73 4.11 12.82
N GLU A 214 10.93 4.88 13.55
CA GLU A 214 10.26 4.46 14.79
C GLU A 214 9.34 3.25 14.58
N ARG A 215 8.75 3.14 13.39
CA ARG A 215 7.90 2.01 12.98
C ARG A 215 8.72 0.81 12.46
N GLY A 216 10.04 0.87 12.53
CA GLY A 216 10.97 -0.19 12.16
C GLY A 216 11.08 -0.44 10.66
N TYR A 217 10.79 0.57 9.82
CA TYR A 217 11.00 0.45 8.38
C TYR A 217 12.47 0.64 8.01
N ARG A 218 13.00 -0.31 7.25
CA ARG A 218 14.24 -0.10 6.50
C ARG A 218 13.90 0.56 5.15
N LEU A 219 14.44 1.76 4.94
CA LEU A 219 14.24 2.51 3.71
C LEU A 219 15.32 2.16 2.69
N VAL A 220 14.90 1.56 1.58
CA VAL A 220 15.80 0.96 0.58
C VAL A 220 15.45 1.43 -0.84
N PRO A 221 16.41 1.45 -1.78
CA PRO A 221 16.12 1.64 -3.18
C PRO A 221 15.23 0.50 -3.74
N LEU A 222 14.55 0.76 -4.85
CA LEU A 222 13.67 -0.21 -5.52
C LEU A 222 14.38 -1.52 -5.86
N GLY A 223 15.64 -1.47 -6.31
CA GLY A 223 16.43 -2.67 -6.61
C GLY A 223 16.68 -3.58 -5.40
N GLU A 224 16.60 -3.05 -4.19
CA GLU A 224 16.82 -3.78 -2.93
C GLU A 224 15.53 -4.08 -2.16
N LEU A 225 14.38 -3.61 -2.66
CA LEU A 225 13.10 -3.87 -2.02
C LEU A 225 12.75 -5.36 -2.16
N PRO A 226 12.66 -6.13 -1.06
CA PRO A 226 12.44 -7.57 -1.13
C PRO A 226 11.17 -7.91 -1.89
N GLY A 227 11.23 -8.87 -2.81
CA GLY A 227 10.08 -9.30 -3.61
C GLY A 227 9.53 -8.26 -4.60
N ALA A 228 10.20 -7.12 -4.79
CA ALA A 228 9.80 -6.15 -5.81
C ALA A 228 10.08 -6.70 -7.21
N ALA A 229 9.02 -7.11 -7.89
CA ALA A 229 9.07 -7.67 -9.23
C ALA A 229 7.86 -7.21 -10.05
N PRO A 230 8.00 -7.13 -11.39
CA PRO A 230 6.87 -6.84 -12.27
C PRO A 230 5.73 -7.81 -12.03
N LEU A 231 4.51 -7.28 -11.88
CA LEU A 231 3.34 -8.12 -11.60
C LEU A 231 3.10 -9.08 -12.77
N GLY A 232 3.25 -10.39 -12.52
CA GLY A 232 2.98 -11.45 -13.48
C GLY A 232 1.57 -12.03 -13.35
N ALA A 233 1.17 -12.87 -14.31
CA ALA A 233 -0.17 -13.50 -14.32
C ALA A 233 -0.48 -14.28 -13.03
N ARG A 234 0.53 -14.92 -12.41
CA ARG A 234 0.38 -15.66 -11.15
C ARG A 234 -0.01 -14.78 -9.96
N ALA A 235 0.35 -13.49 -9.98
CA ALA A 235 0.00 -12.53 -8.92
C ALA A 235 -1.36 -11.85 -9.15
N LEU A 236 -1.99 -12.08 -10.30
CA LEU A 236 -3.25 -11.44 -10.67
C LEU A 236 -4.43 -11.79 -9.74
N PRO A 237 -4.65 -13.06 -9.32
CA PRO A 237 -5.74 -13.38 -8.39
C PRO A 237 -5.62 -12.62 -7.07
N ARG A 238 -4.43 -12.61 -6.47
CA ARG A 238 -4.11 -11.83 -5.27
C ARG A 238 -4.41 -10.34 -5.47
N ARG A 239 -4.04 -9.80 -6.63
CA ARG A 239 -4.24 -8.39 -6.98
C ARG A 239 -5.71 -8.02 -7.11
N VAL A 240 -6.50 -8.86 -7.79
CA VAL A 240 -7.94 -8.68 -7.95
C VAL A 240 -8.63 -8.76 -6.59
N MET A 241 -8.27 -9.76 -5.77
CA MET A 241 -8.82 -9.91 -4.42
C MET A 241 -8.50 -8.70 -3.53
N GLY A 242 -7.25 -8.21 -3.51
CA GLY A 242 -6.91 -6.98 -2.79
C GLY A 242 -7.59 -5.71 -3.33
N GLY A 243 -8.05 -5.73 -4.58
CA GLY A 243 -8.95 -4.71 -5.13
C GLY A 243 -10.36 -4.82 -4.55
N LEU A 244 -10.92 -6.03 -4.52
CA LEU A 244 -12.23 -6.34 -3.95
C LEU A 244 -12.28 -6.03 -2.45
N ASP A 245 -11.29 -6.46 -1.67
CA ASP A 245 -11.17 -6.16 -0.24
C ASP A 245 -11.28 -4.66 0.02
N ARG A 246 -10.55 -3.83 -0.75
CA ARG A 246 -10.61 -2.36 -0.61
C ARG A 246 -11.97 -1.76 -0.98
N VAL A 247 -12.76 -2.44 -1.79
CA VAL A 247 -14.14 -2.02 -2.12
C VAL A 247 -15.06 -2.43 -0.97
N LEU A 248 -14.96 -3.66 -0.49
CA LEU A 248 -15.71 -4.15 0.67
C LEU A 248 -15.43 -3.32 1.93
N ASP A 249 -14.17 -2.96 2.19
CA ASP A 249 -13.78 -2.07 3.28
C ASP A 249 -14.49 -0.71 3.19
N ARG A 250 -14.57 -0.14 1.98
CA ARG A 250 -15.25 1.14 1.75
C ARG A 250 -16.76 1.04 1.95
N LEU A 251 -17.37 -0.02 1.43
CA LEU A 251 -18.82 -0.26 1.57
C LEU A 251 -19.20 -0.52 3.03
N SER A 252 -18.38 -1.26 3.77
CA SER A 252 -18.55 -1.55 5.19
C SER A 252 -18.06 -0.43 6.12
N ARG A 253 -17.45 0.63 5.58
CA ARG A 253 -16.78 1.70 6.36
C ARG A 253 -15.73 1.17 7.35
N THR A 254 -15.15 0.01 7.02
CA THR A 254 -14.07 -0.61 7.76
C THR A 254 -12.76 0.10 7.46
N ARG A 255 -11.99 0.42 8.50
CA ARG A 255 -10.72 1.16 8.38
C ARG A 255 -9.61 0.41 9.12
N PRO A 256 -8.35 0.48 8.66
CA PRO A 256 -7.24 -0.03 9.44
C PRO A 256 -7.24 0.57 10.85
N ALA A 257 -7.02 -0.27 11.87
CA ALA A 257 -6.98 0.17 13.26
C ALA A 257 -5.93 1.30 13.42
N GLY A 258 -6.23 2.35 14.17
CA GLY A 258 -5.34 3.50 14.33
C GLY A 258 -4.99 4.23 13.02
N GLY A 259 -5.76 4.00 11.95
CA GLY A 259 -5.57 4.64 10.65
C GLY A 259 -4.33 4.20 9.86
N ARG A 260 -3.71 3.07 10.20
CA ARG A 260 -2.44 2.62 9.64
C ARG A 260 -2.56 1.35 8.78
N ALA A 261 -2.16 1.44 7.51
CA ALA A 261 -2.25 0.32 6.55
C ALA A 261 -1.37 -0.89 6.91
N ASP A 262 -0.36 -0.72 7.76
CA ASP A 262 0.50 -1.79 8.27
C ASP A 262 0.01 -2.48 9.53
N ASN A 263 -1.21 -2.15 9.96
CA ASN A 263 -1.90 -2.88 11.01
C ASN A 263 -2.54 -4.16 10.42
N LEU A 264 -2.43 -5.24 11.18
CA LEU A 264 -3.11 -6.51 11.01
C LEU A 264 -4.63 -6.37 11.11
N PHE A 265 -5.15 -5.52 11.99
CA PHE A 265 -6.59 -5.37 12.18
C PHE A 265 -7.18 -4.16 11.47
N ARG A 266 -8.40 -4.36 10.96
CA ARG A 266 -9.28 -3.31 10.46
C ARG A 266 -10.57 -3.36 11.24
N VAL A 267 -11.16 -2.21 11.56
CA VAL A 267 -12.34 -2.12 12.43
C VAL A 267 -13.44 -1.30 11.75
N GLY A 268 -14.65 -1.85 11.78
CA GLY A 268 -15.88 -1.21 11.30
C GLY A 268 -16.98 -1.26 12.35
N ARG A 269 -17.87 -0.27 12.32
CA ARG A 269 -19.10 -0.29 13.13
C ARG A 269 -20.13 -1.15 12.43
N VAL A 270 -20.71 -2.11 13.14
CA VAL A 270 -21.78 -2.96 12.62
C VAL A 270 -22.90 -3.15 13.65
N ARG A 271 -23.99 -3.75 13.19
CA ARG A 271 -25.04 -4.30 14.05
C ARG A 271 -24.74 -5.78 14.25
N PHE A 272 -24.62 -6.21 15.50
CA PHE A 272 -24.22 -7.58 15.83
C PHE A 272 -25.11 -8.60 15.09
N PRO A 273 -24.54 -9.48 14.25
CA PRO A 273 -25.33 -10.20 13.26
C PRO A 273 -25.97 -11.50 13.78
N LEU A 274 -25.44 -12.06 14.87
CA LEU A 274 -25.82 -13.39 15.37
C LEU A 274 -26.93 -13.31 16.42
N PRO A 275 -27.88 -14.25 16.41
CA PRO A 275 -28.87 -14.39 17.48
C PRO A 275 -28.32 -15.26 18.64
N HIS A 276 -28.96 -15.17 19.81
CA HIS A 276 -28.74 -16.07 20.96
C HIS A 276 -27.28 -16.14 21.48
N VAL A 277 -26.54 -15.03 21.42
CA VAL A 277 -25.20 -14.95 22.03
C VAL A 277 -25.32 -14.38 23.44
N THR A 278 -24.66 -15.03 24.39
CA THR A 278 -24.52 -14.57 25.78
C THR A 278 -23.04 -14.64 26.15
N LEU A 279 -22.51 -13.60 26.78
CA LEU A 279 -21.13 -13.58 27.28
C LEU A 279 -20.97 -14.47 28.51
N ALA A 280 -19.72 -14.80 28.87
CA ALA A 280 -19.41 -15.69 30.00
C ALA A 280 -19.88 -15.13 31.35
N ASP A 281 -20.03 -13.80 31.46
CA ASP A 281 -20.58 -13.12 32.64
C ASP A 281 -22.13 -13.12 32.69
N GLY A 282 -22.79 -13.77 31.73
CA GLY A 282 -24.24 -13.83 31.62
C GLY A 282 -24.88 -12.68 30.85
N THR A 283 -24.09 -11.71 30.37
CA THR A 283 -24.61 -10.56 29.60
C THR A 283 -25.12 -11.02 28.24
N PRO A 284 -26.42 -10.84 27.90
CA PRO A 284 -26.92 -11.17 26.58
C PRO A 284 -26.40 -10.16 25.55
N VAL A 285 -26.08 -10.65 24.35
CA VAL A 285 -25.73 -9.84 23.17
C VAL A 285 -26.78 -10.09 22.08
N PRO A 286 -27.93 -9.39 22.14
CA PRO A 286 -28.97 -9.54 21.14
C PRO A 286 -28.47 -9.21 19.72
N ARG A 287 -29.12 -9.83 18.73
CA ARG A 287 -28.94 -9.41 17.33
C ARG A 287 -29.33 -7.94 17.19
N GLY A 288 -28.49 -7.15 16.54
CA GLY A 288 -28.71 -5.70 16.38
C GLY A 288 -27.97 -4.82 17.39
N THR A 289 -27.35 -5.40 18.43
CA THR A 289 -26.50 -4.67 19.37
C THR A 289 -25.42 -3.87 18.61
N PRO A 290 -25.21 -2.58 18.91
CA PRO A 290 -24.10 -1.83 18.33
C PRO A 290 -22.77 -2.51 18.68
N ALA A 291 -21.97 -2.81 17.65
CA ALA A 291 -20.75 -3.59 17.81
C ALA A 291 -19.61 -3.04 16.94
N ALA A 292 -18.38 -3.30 17.37
CA ALA A 292 -17.18 -3.13 16.57
C ALA A 292 -16.75 -4.49 16.04
N GLU A 293 -16.86 -4.69 14.73
CA GLU A 293 -16.31 -5.87 14.07
C GLU A 293 -14.89 -5.56 13.64
N PHE A 294 -13.95 -6.44 13.98
CA PHE A 294 -12.60 -6.38 13.45
C PHE A 294 -12.33 -7.50 12.45
N HIS A 295 -11.66 -7.14 11.36
CA HIS A 295 -11.26 -8.03 10.27
C HIS A 295 -9.74 -8.13 10.21
N VAL A 296 -9.24 -9.30 9.83
CA VAL A 296 -7.81 -9.53 9.65
C VAL A 296 -7.38 -9.12 8.24
N ASN A 297 -6.28 -8.38 8.17
CA ASN A 297 -5.60 -8.00 6.94
C ASN A 297 -4.93 -9.25 6.34
N ASN A 298 -5.68 -10.03 5.56
CA ASN A 298 -5.26 -11.32 5.00
C ASN A 298 -3.94 -11.27 4.22
N PRO A 299 -3.70 -10.29 3.31
CA PRO A 299 -2.40 -10.17 2.64
C PRO A 299 -1.23 -10.10 3.63
N LEU A 300 -1.37 -9.28 4.67
CA LEU A 300 -0.34 -9.07 5.67
C LEU A 300 -0.16 -10.30 6.59
N LEU A 301 -1.26 -10.95 6.97
CA LEU A 301 -1.23 -12.20 7.76
C LEU A 301 -0.43 -13.29 7.03
N VAL A 302 -0.73 -13.51 5.74
CA VAL A 302 -0.07 -14.53 4.92
C VAL A 302 1.42 -14.24 4.78
N ASP A 303 1.78 -13.00 4.50
CA ASP A 303 3.16 -12.62 4.22
C ASP A 303 4.04 -12.57 5.49
N LEU A 304 3.48 -12.20 6.65
CA LEU A 304 4.21 -12.21 7.94
C LEU A 304 4.38 -13.62 8.52
N GLY A 305 3.39 -14.48 8.29
CA GLY A 305 3.26 -15.78 8.94
C GLY A 305 2.76 -15.69 10.38
N LEU A 306 2.16 -16.78 10.87
CA LEU A 306 1.40 -16.84 12.13
C LEU A 306 2.16 -16.27 13.36
N ARG A 307 3.44 -16.64 13.53
CA ARG A 307 4.24 -16.21 14.69
C ARG A 307 4.45 -14.69 14.76
N ARG A 308 4.68 -14.04 13.62
CA ARG A 308 4.87 -12.58 13.57
C ARG A 308 3.55 -11.85 13.69
N SER A 309 2.49 -12.37 13.07
CA SER A 309 1.14 -11.81 13.19
C SER A 309 0.63 -11.83 14.63
N LEU A 310 0.98 -12.86 15.41
CA LEU A 310 0.67 -12.92 16.84
C LEU A 310 1.25 -11.75 17.66
N ARG A 311 2.51 -11.39 17.38
CA ARG A 311 3.17 -10.26 18.05
C ARG A 311 2.47 -8.94 17.70
N LEU A 312 2.19 -8.75 16.41
CA LEU A 312 1.51 -7.56 15.89
C LEU A 312 0.07 -7.44 16.40
N ALA A 313 -0.66 -8.56 16.56
CA ALA A 313 -2.04 -8.56 17.02
C ALA A 313 -2.22 -7.87 18.39
N ARG A 314 -1.29 -8.06 19.33
CA ARG A 314 -1.38 -7.41 20.66
C ARG A 314 -1.21 -5.89 20.58
N GLU A 315 -0.27 -5.43 19.77
CA GLU A 315 -0.05 -4.00 19.54
C GLU A 315 -1.25 -3.38 18.83
N ASP A 316 -1.79 -4.07 17.83
CA ASP A 316 -2.94 -3.62 17.08
C ASP A 316 -4.21 -3.57 17.92
N PHE A 317 -4.42 -4.48 18.88
CA PHE A 317 -5.56 -4.37 19.78
C PHE A 317 -5.53 -3.10 20.63
N ARG A 318 -4.34 -2.56 20.96
CA ARG A 318 -4.25 -1.23 21.58
C ARG A 318 -4.67 -0.13 20.61
N ALA A 319 -4.37 -0.27 19.32
CA ALA A 319 -4.88 0.64 18.30
C ALA A 319 -6.42 0.52 18.15
N VAL A 320 -6.98 -0.69 18.22
CA VAL A 320 -8.43 -0.90 18.27
C VAL A 320 -9.04 -0.26 19.52
N ALA A 321 -8.41 -0.39 20.68
CA ALA A 321 -8.89 0.22 21.93
C ALA A 321 -8.94 1.75 21.82
N ARG A 322 -7.88 2.37 21.27
CA ARG A 322 -7.87 3.81 20.97
C ARG A 322 -8.96 4.19 19.97
N ASP A 323 -9.16 3.40 18.92
CA ASP A 323 -10.20 3.64 17.93
C ASP A 323 -11.59 3.63 18.59
N LEU A 324 -11.88 2.69 19.50
CA LEU A 324 -13.14 2.64 20.24
C LEU A 324 -13.37 3.90 21.10
N GLN A 325 -12.32 4.52 21.61
CA GLN A 325 -12.39 5.71 22.48
C GLN A 325 -12.45 7.02 21.68
N THR A 326 -11.76 7.09 20.55
CA THR A 326 -11.52 8.35 19.81
C THR A 326 -12.36 8.50 18.55
N ARG A 327 -12.85 7.40 17.96
CA ARG A 327 -13.67 7.45 16.74
C ARG A 327 -15.15 7.54 17.14
N PRO A 328 -15.86 8.64 16.84
CA PRO A 328 -17.25 8.84 17.25
C PRO A 328 -18.18 7.72 16.77
N GLU A 329 -17.92 7.16 15.59
CA GLU A 329 -18.73 6.07 15.05
C GLU A 329 -18.59 4.73 15.80
N LEU A 330 -17.57 4.56 16.64
CA LEU A 330 -17.36 3.37 17.46
C LEU A 330 -17.70 3.61 18.95
N GLY A 331 -18.13 4.83 19.30
CA GLY A 331 -18.37 5.23 20.68
C GLY A 331 -19.49 4.43 21.36
N ASP A 332 -20.50 4.01 20.60
CA ASP A 332 -21.64 3.24 21.11
C ASP A 332 -21.47 1.72 21.03
N ALA A 333 -20.36 1.24 20.48
CA ALA A 333 -20.10 -0.20 20.35
C ALA A 333 -20.00 -0.85 21.73
N GLN A 334 -20.91 -1.79 22.02
CA GLN A 334 -20.99 -2.49 23.31
C GLN A 334 -20.10 -3.74 23.36
N VAL A 335 -19.81 -4.33 22.20
CA VAL A 335 -18.95 -5.51 22.05
C VAL A 335 -17.95 -5.32 20.92
N VAL A 336 -16.81 -5.99 21.05
CA VAL A 336 -15.79 -6.16 20.02
C VAL A 336 -15.79 -7.61 19.60
N PHE A 337 -15.93 -7.89 18.30
CA PHE A 337 -15.99 -9.28 17.84
C PHE A 337 -15.35 -9.50 16.47
N CYS A 338 -15.10 -10.78 16.18
CA CYS A 338 -14.64 -11.25 14.88
C CYS A 338 -15.22 -12.64 14.59
N LEU A 339 -15.56 -12.90 13.34
CA LEU A 339 -15.93 -14.22 12.83
C LEU A 339 -14.73 -14.80 12.08
N SER A 340 -14.00 -15.73 12.70
CA SER A 340 -12.71 -16.14 12.16
C SER A 340 -12.27 -17.55 12.56
N ALA A 341 -11.52 -18.17 11.65
CA ALA A 341 -10.76 -19.40 11.89
C ALA A 341 -9.60 -19.19 12.88
N LEU A 342 -9.26 -17.94 13.22
CA LEU A 342 -8.24 -17.59 14.22
C LEU A 342 -8.78 -17.64 15.66
N SER A 343 -10.01 -18.11 15.88
CA SER A 343 -10.63 -18.10 17.21
C SER A 343 -9.82 -18.79 18.32
N PRO A 344 -9.17 -19.96 18.10
CA PRO A 344 -8.29 -20.55 19.11
C PRO A 344 -7.16 -19.60 19.56
N LEU A 345 -6.66 -18.78 18.63
CA LEU A 345 -5.66 -17.76 18.92
C LEU A 345 -6.24 -16.61 19.73
N LEU A 346 -7.44 -16.14 19.34
CA LEU A 346 -8.13 -15.04 20.00
C LEU A 346 -8.53 -15.40 21.43
N ALA A 347 -8.84 -16.67 21.72
CA ALA A 347 -9.03 -17.18 23.07
C ALA A 347 -7.81 -16.92 23.97
N THR A 348 -6.59 -17.16 23.48
CA THR A 348 -5.35 -16.84 24.23
C THR A 348 -5.14 -15.34 24.47
N LEU A 349 -5.86 -14.50 23.72
CA LEU A 349 -5.88 -13.05 23.84
C LEU A 349 -7.10 -12.55 24.63
N GLY A 350 -7.82 -13.46 25.29
CA GLY A 350 -8.93 -13.18 26.21
C GLY A 350 -10.30 -13.05 25.56
N PHE A 351 -10.43 -13.31 24.26
CA PHE A 351 -11.75 -13.37 23.64
C PHE A 351 -12.48 -14.63 24.06
N GLU A 352 -13.78 -14.52 24.29
CA GLU A 352 -14.65 -15.67 24.43
C GLU A 352 -14.95 -16.25 23.05
N THR A 353 -14.87 -17.57 22.91
CA THR A 353 -15.10 -18.24 21.62
C THR A 353 -16.36 -19.09 21.66
N GLN A 354 -17.26 -18.88 20.71
CA GLN A 354 -18.53 -19.61 20.62
C GLN A 354 -18.70 -20.25 19.24
N ALA A 355 -19.32 -21.43 19.21
CA ALA A 355 -19.64 -22.10 17.95
C ALA A 355 -20.70 -21.30 17.17
N LEU A 356 -20.62 -21.38 15.84
CA LEU A 356 -21.59 -20.77 14.95
C LEU A 356 -22.66 -21.79 14.54
N SER A 357 -23.77 -21.30 13.98
CA SER A 357 -24.75 -22.19 13.37
C SER A 357 -24.10 -22.98 12.21
N PRO A 358 -24.57 -24.20 11.89
CA PRO A 358 -24.04 -24.95 10.75
C PRO A 358 -24.12 -24.19 9.42
N ALA A 359 -25.14 -23.35 9.25
CA ALA A 359 -25.31 -22.53 8.05
C ALA A 359 -24.25 -21.41 7.96
N ASP A 360 -24.03 -20.68 9.05
CA ASP A 360 -23.03 -19.60 9.10
C ASP A 360 -21.61 -20.15 8.96
N THR A 361 -21.35 -21.28 9.61
CA THR A 361 -20.07 -22.00 9.50
C THR A 361 -19.74 -22.34 8.06
N ARG A 362 -20.66 -23.01 7.32
CA ARG A 362 -20.43 -23.37 5.92
C ARG A 362 -20.20 -22.14 5.04
N ARG A 363 -20.97 -21.06 5.24
CA ARG A 363 -20.85 -19.83 4.47
C ARG A 363 -19.47 -19.19 4.67
N LEU A 364 -19.07 -19.00 5.93
CA LEU A 364 -17.79 -18.36 6.29
C LEU A 364 -16.59 -19.23 5.90
N GLN A 365 -16.69 -20.56 6.07
CA GLN A 365 -15.65 -21.50 5.64
C GLN A 365 -15.43 -21.41 4.13
N THR A 366 -16.51 -21.39 3.34
CA THR A 366 -16.42 -21.26 1.88
C THR A 366 -15.70 -19.97 1.49
N TRP A 367 -16.06 -18.86 2.12
CA TRP A 367 -15.41 -17.56 1.90
C TRP A 367 -13.93 -17.56 2.32
N ALA A 368 -13.61 -18.14 3.49
CA ALA A 368 -12.24 -18.26 3.97
C ALA A 368 -11.36 -19.05 3.00
N ASN A 369 -11.88 -20.15 2.44
CA ASN A 369 -11.17 -20.97 1.47
C ASN A 369 -10.90 -20.20 0.16
N VAL A 370 -11.84 -19.37 -0.31
CA VAL A 370 -11.64 -18.48 -1.47
C VAL A 370 -10.53 -17.46 -1.21
N LEU A 371 -10.56 -16.79 -0.06
CA LEU A 371 -9.53 -15.83 0.33
C LEU A 371 -8.15 -16.51 0.41
N ARG A 372 -8.06 -17.66 1.06
CA ARG A 372 -6.79 -18.38 1.27
C ARG A 372 -6.17 -18.83 -0.05
N ARG A 373 -6.98 -19.34 -0.98
CA ARG A 373 -6.55 -19.65 -2.36
C ARG A 373 -6.04 -18.41 -3.10
N ALA A 374 -6.76 -17.29 -3.00
CA ALA A 374 -6.38 -16.06 -3.69
C ALA A 374 -5.07 -15.45 -3.15
N TYR A 375 -4.82 -15.57 -1.84
CA TYR A 375 -3.61 -15.04 -1.19
C TYR A 375 -2.44 -16.02 -1.14
N GLY A 376 -2.64 -17.30 -1.49
CA GLY A 376 -1.59 -18.31 -1.57
C GLY A 376 -1.31 -19.02 -0.25
N SER A 377 -2.34 -19.25 0.57
CA SER A 377 -2.26 -20.02 1.83
C SER A 377 -3.07 -21.31 1.74
N ASP A 378 -2.73 -22.28 2.60
CA ASP A 378 -3.37 -23.62 2.66
C ASP A 378 -4.91 -23.50 2.66
N PRO A 379 -5.63 -24.14 1.73
CA PRO A 379 -7.08 -23.99 1.61
C PRO A 379 -7.87 -24.56 2.79
N ASP A 380 -7.28 -25.41 3.64
CA ASP A 380 -7.99 -26.04 4.76
C ASP A 380 -8.01 -25.11 5.97
N ALA A 381 -8.86 -24.08 5.91
CA ALA A 381 -9.04 -23.20 7.05
C ALA A 381 -9.71 -23.96 8.20
N PRO A 382 -9.26 -23.78 9.46
CA PRO A 382 -10.02 -24.24 10.62
C PRO A 382 -11.44 -23.70 10.61
N GLU A 383 -12.34 -24.42 11.26
CA GLU A 383 -13.74 -24.03 11.38
C GLU A 383 -13.86 -22.62 12.00
N PRO A 384 -14.53 -21.66 11.33
CA PRO A 384 -14.68 -20.32 11.86
C PRO A 384 -15.60 -20.34 13.07
N LYS A 385 -15.20 -19.61 14.10
CA LYS A 385 -16.00 -19.40 15.32
C LYS A 385 -16.23 -17.92 15.56
N LEU A 386 -17.22 -17.62 16.40
CA LEU A 386 -17.34 -16.29 16.98
C LEU A 386 -16.23 -16.11 18.01
N SER A 387 -15.50 -15.00 17.94
CA SER A 387 -14.68 -14.49 19.03
C SER A 387 -15.25 -13.15 19.48
N VAL A 388 -15.67 -13.02 20.73
CA VAL A 388 -16.36 -11.82 21.25
C VAL A 388 -15.80 -11.39 22.61
N MET A 389 -15.81 -10.09 22.87
CA MET A 389 -15.44 -9.49 24.16
C MET A 389 -16.29 -8.25 24.40
N GLY A 390 -16.75 -8.06 25.64
CA GLY A 390 -17.43 -6.83 26.04
C GLY A 390 -16.52 -5.61 25.93
N ARG A 391 -17.07 -4.44 25.59
CA ARG A 391 -16.30 -3.18 25.43
C ARG A 391 -15.48 -2.86 26.68
N ALA A 392 -16.09 -2.98 27.87
CA ALA A 392 -15.41 -2.69 29.13
C ALA A 392 -14.19 -3.61 29.32
N GLY A 393 -14.37 -4.93 29.19
CA GLY A 393 -13.26 -5.89 29.29
C GLY A 393 -12.19 -5.68 28.20
N PHE A 394 -12.58 -5.28 27.00
CA PHE A 394 -11.62 -4.96 25.94
C PHE A 394 -10.78 -3.72 26.26
N LEU A 395 -11.41 -2.65 26.75
CA LEU A 395 -10.72 -1.42 27.14
C LEU A 395 -9.89 -1.59 28.41
N GLU A 396 -10.33 -2.39 29.38
CA GLU A 396 -9.54 -2.74 30.54
C GLU A 396 -8.25 -3.48 30.14
N ARG A 397 -8.38 -4.44 29.22
CA ARG A 397 -7.26 -5.27 28.77
C ARG A 397 -6.29 -4.54 27.84
N TYR A 398 -6.80 -3.69 26.94
CA TYR A 398 -6.03 -3.11 25.83
C TYR A 398 -5.98 -1.58 25.81
N GLY A 399 -6.74 -0.91 26.67
CA GLY A 399 -6.90 0.55 26.68
C GLY A 399 -5.94 1.31 27.58
N THR A 400 -5.02 0.64 28.31
CA THR A 400 -4.07 1.34 29.19
C THR A 400 -3.18 2.31 28.41
N ALA A 401 -3.10 3.53 28.93
CA ALA A 401 -2.41 4.69 28.39
C ALA A 401 -0.92 4.44 28.08
N GLU A 402 -0.46 5.05 27.00
CA GLU A 402 0.95 5.40 26.85
C GLU A 402 1.36 6.17 28.12
N ARG A 403 2.15 5.54 29.00
CA ARG A 403 2.96 6.32 29.93
C ARG A 403 3.82 7.20 29.03
N GLY A 404 3.64 8.51 29.12
CA GLY A 404 4.48 9.48 28.43
C GLY A 404 5.92 9.06 28.61
N ARG A 405 6.60 8.80 27.49
CA ARG A 405 8.06 8.78 27.51
C ARG A 405 8.50 10.25 27.55
N PRO A 406 9.36 10.62 28.50
CA PRO A 406 9.86 11.99 28.64
C PRO A 406 10.57 12.46 27.37
#